data_AF-A0A8J8BIW3-F1
#
_entry.id   AF-A0A8J8BIW3-F1
#
_cell.length_a   1.000
_cell.length_b   1.000
_cell.length_c   1.000
_cell.angle_alpha   90.00
_cell.angle_beta   90.00
_cell.angle_gamma   90.00
#
_symmetry.space_group_name_H-M   'P 1'
#
loop_
_entity.id
_entity.type
_entity.pdbx_description
1 polymer ?
#
loop_
_entity_poly.entity_id
_entity_poly.type
_entity_poly.pdbx_seq_one_letter_code
_entity_poly.pdbx_strand_id
1 'polypeptide(L)'
;MADFLVRDIDERVAERLKEIARQKGWPLNDVILHLLKQALGLLEPEPPPVPGDIARLSGTWNDEESRAFEEAMRAINGLPDDAPAYIAKPPSHSD
;
A
#
# COMPACT_ATOMS: atom_id res chain seq x y z
N MET A 1 -30.47 -18.78 -17.81
CA MET A 1 -30.99 -17.49 -17.30
C MET A 1 -31.54 -17.80 -15.92
N ALA A 2 -30.89 -17.29 -14.88
CA ALA A 2 -31.34 -17.46 -13.51
C ALA A 2 -31.54 -16.06 -12.95
N ASP A 3 -32.75 -15.75 -12.54
CA ASP A 3 -33.09 -14.47 -11.97
C ASP A 3 -32.91 -14.54 -10.46
N PHE A 4 -32.05 -13.68 -9.92
CA PHE A 4 -31.82 -13.56 -8.49
C PHE A 4 -32.36 -12.24 -8.00
N LEU A 5 -33.21 -12.29 -6.99
CA LEU A 5 -33.66 -11.11 -6.27
C LEU A 5 -32.94 -11.03 -4.94
N VAL A 6 -32.12 -10.00 -4.77
CA VAL A 6 -31.45 -9.69 -3.52
C VAL A 6 -32.36 -8.77 -2.71
N ARG A 7 -32.76 -9.23 -1.51
CA ARG A 7 -33.62 -8.48 -0.57
C ARG A 7 -32.84 -8.12 0.68
N ASP A 8 -33.41 -7.24 1.50
CA ASP A 8 -32.87 -6.86 2.80
C ASP A 8 -31.45 -6.28 2.75
N ILE A 9 -31.11 -5.62 1.62
CA ILE A 9 -29.88 -4.84 1.51
C ILE A 9 -30.05 -3.58 2.36
N ASP A 10 -29.03 -3.26 3.16
CA ASP A 10 -29.01 -2.00 3.87
C ASP A 10 -28.77 -0.83 2.90
N GLU A 11 -29.18 0.37 3.32
CA GLU A 11 -29.07 1.58 2.50
C GLU A 11 -27.62 1.89 2.12
N ARG A 12 -26.66 1.60 3.02
CA ARG A 12 -25.25 1.89 2.80
C ARG A 12 -24.67 1.04 1.69
N VAL A 13 -25.05 -0.23 1.61
CA VAL A 13 -24.68 -1.15 0.53
C VAL A 13 -25.31 -0.70 -0.78
N ALA A 14 -26.59 -0.34 -0.77
CA ALA A 14 -27.30 0.14 -1.95
C ALA A 14 -26.63 1.40 -2.53
N GLU A 15 -26.32 2.39 -1.69
CA GLU A 15 -25.62 3.61 -2.09
C GLU A 15 -24.21 3.30 -2.61
N ARG A 16 -23.47 2.41 -1.95
CA ARG A 16 -22.12 2.05 -2.39
C ARG A 16 -22.13 1.40 -3.78
N LEU A 17 -23.11 0.54 -4.06
CA LEU A 17 -23.26 -0.07 -5.39
C LEU A 17 -23.56 0.97 -6.47
N LYS A 18 -24.45 1.93 -6.18
CA LYS A 18 -24.77 3.05 -7.10
C LYS A 18 -23.56 3.94 -7.35
N GLU A 19 -22.76 4.24 -6.33
CA GLU A 19 -21.54 5.01 -6.47
C GLU A 19 -20.54 4.34 -7.42
N ILE A 20 -20.32 3.03 -7.25
CA ILE A 20 -19.41 2.26 -8.09
C ILE A 20 -19.92 2.26 -9.55
N ALA A 21 -21.22 2.06 -9.75
CA ALA A 21 -21.84 2.13 -11.08
C ALA A 21 -21.61 3.49 -11.73
N ARG A 22 -21.81 4.60 -10.99
CA ARG A 22 -21.55 5.96 -11.48
C ARG A 22 -20.08 6.20 -11.81
N GLN A 23 -19.16 5.77 -10.95
CA GLN A 23 -17.72 5.96 -11.14
C GLN A 23 -17.19 5.21 -12.36
N LYS A 24 -17.70 4.00 -12.61
CA LYS A 24 -17.29 3.17 -13.76
C LYS A 24 -18.11 3.43 -15.03
N GLY A 25 -19.25 4.12 -14.92
CA GLY A 25 -20.22 4.26 -16.02
C GLY A 25 -20.91 2.94 -16.41
N TRP A 26 -20.99 1.99 -15.47
CA TRP A 26 -21.55 0.66 -15.73
C TRP A 26 -23.01 0.56 -15.28
N PRO A 27 -23.85 -0.27 -15.94
CA PRO A 27 -25.15 -0.64 -15.41
C PRO A 27 -25.04 -1.27 -14.01
N LEU A 28 -25.98 -0.95 -13.13
CA LEU A 28 -25.96 -1.44 -11.74
C LEU A 28 -25.93 -2.97 -11.66
N ASN A 29 -26.68 -3.65 -12.54
CA ASN A 29 -26.67 -5.11 -12.64
C ASN A 29 -25.27 -5.66 -12.95
N ASP A 30 -24.54 -5.02 -13.86
CA ASP A 30 -23.21 -5.48 -14.26
C ASP A 30 -22.20 -5.30 -13.14
N VAL A 31 -22.32 -4.21 -12.35
CA VAL A 31 -21.55 -4.02 -11.12
C VAL A 31 -21.83 -5.14 -10.11
N ILE A 32 -23.11 -5.45 -9.86
CA ILE A 32 -23.50 -6.51 -8.92
C ILE A 32 -22.93 -7.85 -9.38
N LEU A 33 -23.10 -8.21 -10.65
CA LEU A 33 -22.58 -9.45 -11.21
C LEU A 33 -21.05 -9.51 -11.15
N HIS A 34 -20.37 -8.40 -11.43
CA HIS A 34 -18.91 -8.31 -11.33
C HIS A 34 -18.44 -8.55 -9.89
N LEU A 35 -19.05 -7.89 -8.90
CA LEU A 35 -18.72 -8.06 -7.50
C LEU A 35 -19.00 -9.48 -6.99
N LEU A 36 -20.10 -10.10 -7.43
CA LEU A 36 -20.40 -11.50 -7.11
C LEU A 36 -19.34 -12.45 -7.68
N LYS A 37 -18.95 -12.28 -8.95
CA LYS A 37 -17.87 -13.07 -9.55
C LYS A 37 -16.55 -12.87 -8.80
N GLN A 38 -16.24 -11.63 -8.41
CA GLN A 38 -15.04 -11.33 -7.62
C GLN A 38 -15.07 -12.02 -6.26
N ALA A 39 -16.18 -11.95 -5.53
CA ALA A 39 -16.34 -12.57 -4.22
C ALA A 39 -16.26 -14.10 -4.29
N LEU A 40 -16.70 -14.70 -5.41
CA LEU A 40 -16.61 -16.13 -5.66
C LEU A 40 -15.26 -16.56 -6.25
N GLY A 41 -14.31 -15.63 -6.46
CA GLY A 41 -13.00 -15.93 -7.07
C GLY A 41 -13.08 -16.38 -8.54
N LEU A 42 -14.16 -16.00 -9.24
CA LEU A 42 -14.42 -16.35 -10.65
C LEU A 42 -13.88 -15.30 -11.63
N LEU A 43 -13.29 -14.22 -11.12
CA LEU A 43 -12.55 -13.27 -11.93
C LEU A 43 -11.07 -13.62 -11.87
N GLU A 44 -10.43 -13.63 -13.04
CA GLU A 44 -8.98 -13.60 -13.10
C GLU A 44 -8.49 -12.32 -12.38
N PRO A 45 -7.42 -12.41 -11.58
CA PRO A 45 -6.87 -11.23 -10.92
C PRO A 45 -6.49 -10.21 -12.00
N GLU A 46 -6.95 -8.98 -11.85
CA GLU A 46 -6.54 -7.89 -12.73
C GLU A 46 -5.01 -7.86 -12.74
N PRO A 47 -4.36 -7.85 -13.91
CA PRO A 47 -2.91 -7.72 -13.97
C PRO A 47 -2.49 -6.54 -13.10
N PRO A 48 -1.37 -6.68 -12.35
CA PRO A 48 -0.93 -5.61 -11.48
C PRO A 48 -0.86 -4.33 -12.30
N PRO A 49 -1.43 -3.22 -11.81
CA PRO A 49 -1.43 -1.98 -12.55
C PRO A 49 0.01 -1.70 -12.95
N VAL A 50 0.28 -1.62 -14.25
CA VAL A 50 1.59 -1.22 -14.75
C VAL A 50 1.93 0.06 -14.00
N PRO A 51 3.04 0.12 -13.24
CA PRO A 51 3.34 1.27 -12.42
C PRO A 51 3.30 2.52 -13.28
N GLY A 52 2.22 3.30 -13.16
CA GLY A 52 2.09 4.60 -13.81
C GLY A 52 2.94 5.63 -13.08
N ASP A 53 3.06 6.83 -13.66
CA ASP A 53 3.88 7.94 -13.14
C ASP A 53 3.59 8.32 -11.66
N ILE A 54 2.46 7.89 -11.09
CA ILE A 54 2.11 8.11 -9.68
C ILE A 54 2.90 7.18 -8.73
N ALA A 55 3.31 5.99 -9.17
CA ALA A 55 4.27 5.16 -8.42
C ALA A 55 5.67 5.81 -8.35
N ARG A 56 5.99 6.67 -9.32
CA ARG A 56 7.15 7.57 -9.31
C ARG A 56 7.00 8.68 -8.26
N LEU A 57 5.76 9.12 -8.00
CA LEU A 57 5.46 10.15 -6.99
C LEU A 57 5.33 9.58 -5.58
N SER A 58 4.95 8.32 -5.42
CA SER A 58 4.75 7.66 -4.11
C SER A 58 5.99 6.90 -3.60
N GLY A 59 7.18 7.16 -4.14
CA GLY A 59 8.43 6.70 -3.52
C GLY A 59 8.76 5.23 -3.70
N THR A 60 8.49 4.64 -4.86
CA THR A 60 9.28 3.47 -5.28
C THR A 60 10.65 3.98 -5.70
N TRP A 61 11.65 3.78 -4.85
CA TRP A 61 13.03 4.15 -5.11
C TRP A 61 13.47 3.48 -6.42
N ASN A 62 14.02 4.25 -7.35
CA ASN A 62 14.65 3.63 -8.52
C ASN A 62 15.96 2.92 -8.09
N ASP A 63 16.50 2.06 -8.96
CA ASP A 63 17.69 1.26 -8.63
C ASP A 63 18.92 2.11 -8.27
N GLU A 64 19.04 3.30 -8.86
CA GLU A 64 20.13 4.25 -8.60
C GLU A 64 19.96 4.94 -7.25
N GLU A 65 18.74 5.38 -6.93
CA GLU A 65 18.39 5.99 -5.64
C GLU A 65 18.58 4.97 -4.50
N SER A 66 18.13 3.74 -4.70
CA SER A 66 18.28 2.65 -3.72
C SER A 66 19.75 2.38 -3.43
N ARG A 67 20.58 2.35 -4.48
CA ARG A 67 22.03 2.17 -4.36
C ARG A 67 22.71 3.34 -3.64
N ALA A 68 22.33 4.57 -3.97
CA ALA A 68 22.87 5.77 -3.31
C ALA A 68 22.53 5.81 -1.82
N PHE A 69 21.32 5.37 -1.45
CA PHE A 69 20.91 5.27 -0.05
C PHE A 69 21.67 4.18 0.72
N GLU A 70 21.85 3.00 0.13
CA GLU A 70 22.65 1.94 0.73
C GLU A 70 24.11 2.38 0.96
N GLU A 71 24.69 3.11 0.03
CA GLU A 71 26.04 3.65 0.16
C GLU A 71 26.14 4.69 1.29
N ALA A 72 25.17 5.59 1.39
CA ALA A 72 25.10 6.56 2.49
C ALA A 72 24.94 5.86 3.86
N MET A 73 24.08 4.85 3.96
CA MET A 73 23.90 4.08 5.20
C MET A 73 25.14 3.29 5.59
N ARG A 74 25.89 2.75 4.61
CA ARG A 74 27.19 2.11 4.86
C ARG A 74 28.22 3.08 5.39
N ALA A 75 28.28 4.31 4.86
CA ALA A 75 29.18 5.34 5.35
C ALA A 75 28.89 5.72 6.81
N ILE A 76 27.61 5.83 7.19
CA ILE A 76 27.19 6.14 8.56
C ILE A 76 27.56 4.99 9.52
N ASN A 77 27.33 3.73 9.14
CA ASN A 77 27.67 2.58 9.99
C ASN A 77 29.17 2.35 10.18
N GLY A 78 30.01 2.97 9.35
CA GLY A 78 31.48 2.91 9.46
C GLY A 78 32.06 3.98 10.39
N LEU A 79 31.24 4.88 10.92
CA LEU A 79 31.70 5.90 11.87
C LEU A 79 32.00 5.25 13.23
N PRO A 80 33.09 5.64 13.90
CA PRO A 80 33.33 5.23 15.28
C PRO A 80 32.18 5.75 16.16
N ASP A 81 31.80 4.96 17.16
CA ASP A 81 30.75 5.32 18.12
C ASP A 81 31.21 6.55 18.91
N ASP A 82 30.78 7.72 18.46
CA ASP A 82 31.06 9.00 19.09
C ASP A 82 30.10 9.18 20.27
N ALA A 83 30.22 8.25 21.22
CA ALA A 83 29.48 8.27 22.46
C ALA A 83 29.74 9.63 23.13
N PRO A 84 28.70 10.43 23.38
CA PRO A 84 28.89 11.79 23.85
C PRO A 84 29.63 11.81 25.19
N ALA A 85 30.52 12.79 25.37
CA ALA A 85 31.52 12.84 26.44
C ALA A 85 30.96 12.67 27.88
N TYR A 86 29.65 12.83 28.09
CA TYR A 86 28.98 12.58 29.37
C TYR A 86 28.80 11.10 29.72
N ILE A 87 29.05 10.16 28.80
CA ILE A 87 28.98 8.71 29.03
C ILE A 87 30.32 8.16 29.58
N ALA A 88 31.42 8.91 29.45
CA ALA A 88 32.72 8.51 29.99
C ALA A 88 32.71 8.59 31.53
N LYS A 89 32.74 7.43 32.18
CA LYS A 89 32.86 7.29 33.64
C LYS A 89 34.09 8.11 34.13
N PRO A 90 33.94 9.04 35.08
CA PRO A 90 35.07 9.83 35.56
C PRO A 90 36.11 8.91 36.25
N PRO A 91 37.40 9.22 36.15
CA PRO A 91 38.46 8.39 36.71
C PRO A 91 38.30 8.29 38.23
N SER A 92 38.25 7.06 38.74
CA SER A 92 38.32 6.81 40.17
C SER A 92 39.72 7.19 40.66
N HIS A 93 39.82 8.22 41.51
CA HIS A 93 41.03 8.46 42.28
C HIS A 93 41.20 7.31 43.29
N SER A 94 42.32 6.59 43.16
CA SER A 94 42.79 5.62 44.14
C SER A 94 43.70 6.32 45.15
N ASP A 95 43.40 6.19 46.45
CA ASP A 95 44.40 6.23 47.53
C ASP A 95 44.84 4.80 47.86
#